data_AF-A0A5J5C3C8-F1
#
_entry.id   AF-A0A5J5C3C8-F1
#
_cell.length_a   1.000
_cell.length_b   1.000
_cell.length_c   1.000
_cell.angle_alpha   90.00
_cell.angle_beta   90.00
_cell.angle_gamma   90.00
#
_symmetry.space_group_name_H-M   'P 1'
#
loop_
_entity.id
_entity.type
_entity.pdbx_description
1 polymer ?
#
loop_
_entity_poly.entity_id
_entity_poly.type
_entity_poly.pdbx_seq_one_letter_code
_entity_poly.pdbx_strand_id
1 'polypeptide(L)'
;MGTQMLSQKATYASYLMFKMAEKYYGLDPAKAYVRLVREVDENEARDKAITVCLKSKGQHFGRLPKERKDGWMEIEIGEFFNVEGDAGEVEICLIEIKDLHWKSGLIVEGMELRPKETRWCIA
;
A
#
# COMPACT_ATOMS: atom_id res chain seq x y z
N MET A 1 -10.37 0.18 -7.97
CA MET A 1 -10.10 1.31 -8.89
C MET A 1 -9.87 0.75 -10.28
N GLY A 2 -10.47 1.31 -11.33
CA GLY A 2 -10.29 0.78 -12.69
C GLY A 2 -8.91 1.08 -13.27
N THR A 3 -8.25 0.10 -13.88
CA THR A 3 -6.91 0.26 -14.49
C THR A 3 -6.92 1.09 -15.75
N GLN A 4 -8.07 1.29 -16.40
CA GLN A 4 -8.23 2.14 -17.59
C GLN A 4 -7.89 3.62 -17.35
N MET A 5 -7.84 4.05 -16.08
CA MET A 5 -7.42 5.40 -15.70
C MET A 5 -5.90 5.55 -15.59
N LEU A 6 -5.15 4.45 -15.73
CA LEU A 6 -3.71 4.39 -15.59
C LEU A 6 -3.06 4.16 -16.95
N SER A 7 -1.85 4.66 -17.14
CA SER A 7 -1.05 4.32 -18.32
C SER A 7 -0.78 2.81 -18.37
N GLN A 8 -0.88 2.24 -19.56
CA GLN A 8 -0.57 0.82 -19.80
C GLN A 8 0.94 0.61 -19.89
N LYS A 9 1.35 -0.67 -19.75
CA LYS A 9 2.75 -1.13 -19.80
C LYS A 9 3.64 -0.43 -18.77
N ALA A 10 3.08 -0.17 -17.59
CA ALA A 10 3.77 0.51 -16.51
C ALA A 10 3.54 -0.22 -15.19
N THR A 11 4.60 -0.29 -14.37
CA THR A 11 4.48 -0.71 -12.98
C THR A 11 4.02 0.48 -12.15
N TYR A 12 3.00 0.28 -11.34
CA TYR A 12 2.54 1.27 -10.37
C TYR A 12 2.87 0.81 -8.97
N ALA A 13 3.44 1.70 -8.16
CA ALA A 13 3.46 1.54 -6.72
C ALA A 13 2.29 2.26 -6.07
N SER A 14 1.72 1.62 -5.05
CA SER A 14 0.67 2.16 -4.21
C SER A 14 1.27 2.70 -2.91
N TYR A 15 0.89 3.93 -2.56
CA TYR A 15 1.29 4.61 -1.34
C TYR A 15 0.06 4.91 -0.49
N LEU A 16 0.17 4.63 0.82
CA LEU A 16 -0.79 5.11 1.81
C LEU A 16 -0.27 6.42 2.41
N MET A 17 -1.14 7.43 2.49
CA MET A 17 -0.85 8.72 3.12
C MET A 17 -1.69 8.89 4.38
N PHE A 18 -1.03 9.12 5.50
CA PHE A 18 -1.68 9.12 6.80
C PHE A 18 -0.96 9.97 7.84
N LYS A 19 -1.66 10.26 8.93
CA LYS A 19 -1.14 10.88 10.14
C LYS A 19 -1.55 10.04 11.34
N MET A 20 -0.80 10.25 12.42
CA MET A 20 -1.12 9.69 13.72
C MET A 20 -1.66 10.82 14.59
N ALA A 21 -2.81 10.61 15.23
CA ALA A 21 -3.27 11.50 16.29
C ALA A 21 -2.27 11.50 17.45
N GLU A 22 -2.24 12.58 18.23
CA GLU A 22 -1.37 12.68 19.41
C GLU A 22 -1.54 11.49 20.37
N LYS A 23 -2.79 11.03 20.53
CA LYS A 23 -3.14 9.80 21.22
C LYS A 23 -3.62 8.78 20.21
N TYR A 24 -2.89 7.67 20.10
CA TYR A 24 -3.25 6.52 19.29
C TYR A 24 -3.09 5.23 20.10
N TYR A 25 -3.80 4.18 19.71
CA TYR A 25 -3.80 2.90 20.44
C TYR A 25 -3.99 1.72 19.47
N GLY A 26 -3.35 0.59 19.79
CA GLY A 26 -3.59 -0.70 19.12
C GLY A 26 -3.22 -0.77 17.63
N LEU A 27 -2.35 0.12 17.14
CA LEU A 27 -1.89 0.16 15.75
C LEU A 27 -0.60 -0.65 15.59
N ASP A 28 -0.69 -1.96 15.71
CA ASP A 28 0.44 -2.89 15.54
C ASP A 28 0.77 -3.09 14.06
N PRO A 29 1.88 -3.80 13.71
CA PRO A 29 2.20 -4.05 12.31
C PRO A 29 1.04 -4.69 11.57
N ALA A 30 0.64 -4.04 10.48
CA ALA A 30 -0.47 -4.47 9.65
C ALA A 30 0.05 -5.22 8.41
N LYS A 31 -0.85 -5.97 7.77
CA LYS A 31 -0.61 -6.59 6.48
C LYS A 31 -1.15 -5.69 5.38
N ALA A 32 -0.42 -5.60 4.28
CA ALA A 32 -0.85 -4.86 3.11
C ALA A 32 -0.60 -5.65 1.83
N TYR A 33 -1.50 -5.51 0.87
CA TYR A 33 -1.34 -6.06 -0.46
C TYR A 33 -1.98 -5.17 -1.52
N VAL A 34 -1.53 -5.36 -2.75
CA VAL A 34 -2.15 -4.82 -3.95
C VAL A 34 -2.37 -5.97 -4.91
N ARG A 35 -3.56 -6.05 -5.52
CA ARG A 35 -3.86 -7.09 -6.50
C ARG A 35 -4.69 -6.56 -7.66
N LEU A 36 -4.51 -7.18 -8.81
CA LEU A 36 -5.44 -7.07 -9.93
C LEU A 36 -6.54 -8.11 -9.70
N VAL A 37 -7.77 -7.64 -9.52
CA VAL A 37 -8.92 -8.46 -9.06
C VAL A 37 -9.21 -9.61 -10.02
N ARG A 38 -8.94 -9.44 -11.31
CA ARG A 38 -9.14 -10.49 -12.34
C ARG A 38 -8.00 -11.50 -12.42
N GLU A 39 -6.81 -11.16 -11.92
CA GLU A 39 -5.59 -11.96 -12.11
C GLU A 39 -5.20 -12.74 -10.86
N VAL A 40 -5.47 -12.20 -9.67
CA VAL A 40 -4.98 -12.76 -8.41
C VAL A 40 -6.15 -12.92 -7.42
N ASP A 41 -6.34 -14.14 -6.94
CA ASP A 41 -7.32 -14.45 -5.89
C ASP A 41 -6.99 -13.72 -4.59
N GLU A 42 -8.01 -13.42 -3.78
CA GLU A 42 -7.82 -12.69 -2.52
C GLU A 42 -6.96 -13.49 -1.53
N ASN A 43 -7.09 -14.82 -1.47
CA ASN A 43 -6.28 -15.63 -0.55
C ASN A 43 -4.83 -15.63 -0.99
N GLU A 44 -4.56 -15.75 -2.29
CA GLU A 44 -3.20 -15.63 -2.83
C GLU A 44 -2.58 -14.25 -2.51
N ALA A 45 -3.37 -13.18 -2.65
CA ALA A 45 -2.92 -11.83 -2.32
C ALA A 45 -2.64 -11.67 -0.81
N ARG A 46 -3.47 -12.27 0.05
CA ARG A 46 -3.25 -12.30 1.51
C ARG A 46 -2.00 -13.09 1.89
N ASP A 47 -1.74 -14.22 1.24
CA ASP A 47 -0.54 -15.03 1.49
C ASP A 47 0.74 -14.27 1.10
N LYS A 48 0.66 -13.44 0.06
CA LYS A 48 1.77 -12.58 -0.40
C LYS A 48 1.80 -11.21 0.30
N ALA A 49 0.93 -10.95 1.26
CA ALA A 49 0.82 -9.64 1.90
C ALA A 49 2.09 -9.25 2.68
N ILE A 50 2.59 -8.05 2.39
CA ILE A 50 3.73 -7.49 3.08
C ILE A 50 3.34 -6.99 4.47
N THR A 51 4.30 -6.93 5.38
CA THR A 51 4.10 -6.31 6.69
C THR A 51 4.51 -4.83 6.63
N VAL A 52 3.65 -3.96 7.13
CA VAL A 52 3.88 -2.51 7.21
C VAL A 52 3.74 -2.04 8.65
N CYS A 53 4.63 -1.15 9.08
CA CYS A 53 4.64 -0.59 10.42
C CYS A 53 4.27 0.88 10.34
N LEU A 54 3.05 1.27 10.73
CA LEU A 54 2.61 2.68 10.64
C LEU A 54 3.32 3.61 11.64
N LYS A 55 4.06 3.05 12.60
CA LYS A 55 4.87 3.79 13.56
C LYS A 55 6.30 3.94 13.02
N SER A 56 6.83 5.16 13.06
CA SER A 56 8.22 5.45 12.62
C SER A 56 9.29 4.98 13.61
N LYS A 57 8.93 4.60 14.84
CA LYS A 57 9.85 4.15 15.90
C LYS A 57 9.36 2.85 16.54
N GLY A 58 10.28 1.92 16.77
CA GLY A 58 10.11 0.81 17.73
C GLY A 58 10.09 -0.61 17.16
N GLN A 59 9.90 -0.83 15.86
CA GLN A 59 9.87 -2.18 15.29
C GLN A 59 10.49 -2.25 13.89
N HIS A 60 11.49 -3.12 13.71
CA HIS A 60 12.22 -3.34 12.45
C HIS A 60 11.54 -4.35 11.51
N PHE A 61 10.31 -4.78 11.80
CA PHE A 61 9.65 -5.87 11.07
C PHE A 61 8.71 -5.32 10.00
N GLY A 62 9.26 -4.89 8.85
CA GLY A 62 8.47 -4.46 7.70
C GLY A 62 8.85 -3.08 7.16
N ARG A 63 8.03 -2.58 6.23
CA ARG A 63 8.23 -1.24 5.67
C ARG A 63 7.87 -0.18 6.70
N LEU A 64 8.65 0.90 6.74
CA LEU A 64 8.44 2.04 7.63
C LEU A 64 7.98 3.25 6.82
N PRO A 65 7.11 4.09 7.39
CA PRO A 65 6.66 5.29 6.74
C PRO A 65 7.76 6.35 6.74
N LYS A 66 7.71 7.20 5.73
CA LYS A 66 8.56 8.37 5.59
C LYS A 66 7.71 9.62 5.78
N GLU A 67 8.23 10.57 6.54
CA GLU A 67 7.60 11.87 6.67
C GLU A 67 7.83 12.72 5.42
N ARG A 68 6.77 13.34 4.93
CA ARG A 68 6.77 14.29 3.81
C ARG A 68 6.95 15.72 4.32
N LYS A 69 7.23 16.65 3.40
CA LYS A 69 7.42 18.08 3.75
C LYS A 69 6.16 18.75 4.30
N ASP A 70 4.99 18.21 3.99
CA ASP A 70 3.66 18.66 4.46
C ASP A 70 3.27 18.06 5.83
N GLY A 71 4.17 17.27 6.43
CA GLY A 71 3.96 16.60 7.71
C GLY A 71 3.06 15.37 7.64
N TRP A 72 2.62 14.94 6.46
CA TRP A 72 1.99 13.62 6.29
C TRP A 72 3.04 12.51 6.23
N MET A 73 2.67 11.33 6.70
CA MET A 73 3.46 10.12 6.54
C MET A 73 3.04 9.42 5.25
N GLU A 74 4.01 8.94 4.47
CA GLU A 74 3.76 8.06 3.33
C GLU A 74 4.46 6.72 3.49
N ILE A 75 3.83 5.64 3.05
CA ILE A 75 4.41 4.30 3.02
C ILE A 75 3.98 3.56 1.76
N GLU A 76 4.94 2.93 1.08
CA GLU A 76 4.64 2.07 -0.08
C GLU A 76 4.06 0.73 0.41
N ILE A 77 2.83 0.43 0.01
CA ILE A 77 2.07 -0.74 0.47
C ILE A 77 2.00 -1.89 -0.54
N GLY A 78 2.50 -1.68 -1.76
CA GLY A 78 2.65 -2.71 -2.77
C GLY A 78 2.83 -2.13 -4.17
N GLU A 79 2.97 -3.01 -5.15
CA GLU A 79 3.05 -2.64 -6.56
C GLU A 79 2.34 -3.66 -7.44
N PHE A 80 1.95 -3.23 -8.64
CA PHE A 80 1.37 -4.10 -9.66
C PHE A 80 1.77 -3.58 -11.04
N PHE A 81 1.77 -4.48 -12.04
CA PHE A 81 2.03 -4.11 -13.42
C PHE A 81 0.71 -3.94 -14.18
N ASN A 82 0.49 -2.76 -14.76
CA ASN A 82 -0.67 -2.53 -15.62
C ASN A 82 -0.35 -3.00 -17.04
N VAL A 83 -0.79 -4.22 -17.40
CA VAL A 83 -0.62 -4.79 -18.74
C VAL A 83 -1.43 -4.04 -19.80
N GLU A 84 -1.16 -4.31 -21.07
CA GLU A 84 -1.97 -3.81 -22.18
C GLU A 84 -3.31 -4.54 -22.23
N GLY A 85 -4.41 -3.79 -22.27
CA GLY A 85 -5.79 -4.32 -22.16
C GLY A 85 -6.52 -3.83 -20.91
N ASP A 86 -7.79 -4.23 -20.76
CA ASP A 86 -8.58 -3.97 -19.56
C ASP A 86 -8.26 -5.03 -18.48
N ALA A 87 -7.16 -4.80 -17.74
CA ALA A 87 -6.83 -5.62 -16.56
C ALA A 87 -7.91 -5.56 -15.46
N GLY A 88 -8.90 -4.66 -15.60
CA GLY A 88 -10.05 -4.55 -14.72
C GLY A 88 -9.77 -3.66 -13.53
N GLU A 89 -9.97 -4.18 -12.33
CA GLU A 89 -9.89 -3.41 -11.09
C GLU A 89 -8.62 -3.74 -10.30
N VAL A 90 -8.00 -2.69 -9.77
CA VAL A 90 -6.98 -2.79 -8.73
C VAL A 90 -7.66 -2.70 -7.37
N GLU A 91 -7.34 -3.64 -6.51
CA GLU A 91 -7.67 -3.62 -5.09
C GLU A 91 -6.39 -3.37 -4.29
N ILE A 92 -6.48 -2.44 -3.35
CA ILE A 92 -5.40 -2.04 -2.45
C ILE A 92 -5.95 -2.21 -1.04
N CYS A 93 -5.30 -3.06 -0.25
CA CYS A 93 -5.79 -3.43 1.06
C CYS A 93 -4.72 -3.22 2.13
N LEU A 94 -5.14 -2.60 3.23
CA LEU A 94 -4.43 -2.60 4.50
C LEU A 94 -5.35 -3.32 5.50
N ILE A 95 -4.89 -4.46 5.99
CA ILE A 95 -5.65 -5.30 6.90
C ILE A 95 -4.83 -5.57 8.15
N GLU A 96 -5.50 -5.47 9.29
CA GLU A 96 -4.95 -5.96 10.54
C GLU A 96 -5.80 -7.13 11.02
N ILE A 97 -5.18 -8.29 11.11
CA ILE A 97 -5.89 -9.57 11.31
C ILE A 97 -5.51 -10.27 12.61
N LYS A 98 -4.60 -9.68 13.41
CA LYS A 98 -4.00 -10.38 14.55
C LYS A 98 -4.67 -10.08 15.88
N ASP A 99 -5.10 -8.83 16.11
CA ASP A 99 -5.53 -8.40 17.44
C ASP A 99 -6.98 -7.89 17.44
N LEU A 100 -7.82 -8.51 18.28
CA LEU A 100 -9.22 -8.12 18.55
C LEU A 100 -9.33 -6.87 19.45
N HIS A 101 -8.26 -6.11 19.58
CA HIS A 101 -8.23 -4.90 20.39
C HIS A 101 -8.76 -3.70 19.62
N TRP A 102 -9.34 -2.74 20.35
CA TRP A 102 -9.72 -1.45 19.79
C TRP A 102 -8.51 -0.72 19.21
N LYS A 103 -8.77 0.05 18.16
CA LYS A 103 -7.75 0.78 17.42
C LYS A 103 -8.20 2.21 17.26
N SER A 104 -7.28 3.14 17.46
CA SER A 104 -7.59 4.56 17.34
C SER A 104 -6.38 5.38 16.94
N GLY A 105 -6.64 6.55 16.38
CA GLY A 105 -5.62 7.55 16.09
C GLY A 105 -4.94 7.42 14.73
N LEU A 106 -5.40 6.53 13.83
CA LEU A 106 -4.99 6.56 12.42
C LEU A 106 -5.89 7.53 11.65
N ILE A 107 -5.28 8.53 11.03
CA ILE A 107 -5.95 9.52 10.18
C ILE A 107 -5.48 9.30 8.75
N VAL A 108 -6.37 8.95 7.84
CA VAL A 108 -6.01 8.65 6.44
C VAL A 108 -6.37 9.83 5.55
N GLU A 109 -5.39 10.32 4.79
CA GLU A 109 -5.63 11.29 3.71
C GLU A 109 -6.15 10.60 2.46
N GLY A 110 -5.50 9.48 2.11
CA GLY A 110 -5.89 8.66 0.96
C GLY A 110 -4.81 7.69 0.53
N MET A 111 -4.96 7.20 -0.69
CA MET A 111 -3.99 6.35 -1.38
C MET A 111 -3.59 6.99 -2.70
N GLU A 112 -2.34 6.78 -3.11
CA GLU A 112 -1.78 7.33 -4.33
C GLU A 112 -1.11 6.23 -5.16
N LEU A 113 -1.43 6.17 -6.45
CA LEU A 113 -0.75 5.30 -7.40
C LEU A 113 0.26 6.12 -8.18
N ARG A 114 1.54 5.72 -8.12
CA ARG A 114 2.64 6.39 -8.84
C ARG A 114 3.30 5.41 -9.80
N PRO A 115 3.48 5.75 -11.09
CA PRO A 115 4.26 4.92 -11.99
C PRO A 115 5.71 4.85 -11.51
N LYS A 116 6.30 3.66 -11.52
CA LYS A 116 7.73 3.45 -11.30
C LYS A 116 8.46 3.65 -12.62
N GLU A 117 9.61 4.32 -12.58
CA GLU A 117 10.48 4.44 -13.76
C GLU A 117 10.88 3.05 -14.26
N THR A 118 10.48 2.72 -15.49
CA THR A 118 11.04 1.60 -16.23
C THR A 118 12.44 1.99 -16.67
N ARG A 119 13.47 1.38 -16.07
CA ARG A 119 14.83 1.43 -16.61
C ARG A 119 14.83 0.71 -17.96
N TRP A 120 14.74 1.47 -19.05
CA TRP A 120 15.07 0.97 -20.37
C TRP A 120 16.60 0.83 -20.46
N CYS A 121 17.10 -0.39 -20.35
CA CYS A 121 18.45 -0.70 -20.84
C CYS A 121 18.39 -0.68 -22.37
N ILE A 122 18.97 0.35 -22.98
CA ILE A 122 19.38 0.31 -24.38
C ILE A 122 20.64 -0.56 -24.45
N ALA A 123 20.55 -1.70 -25.13
CA ALA A 123 21.68 -2.49 -25.62
C ALA A 123 21.37 -2.90 -27.06
#